data_AF-A0AAP0JRU7-F1
#
_entry.id   AF-A0AAP0JRU7-F1
#
_cell.length_a   1.000
_cell.length_b   1.000
_cell.length_c   1.000
_cell.angle_alpha   90.00
_cell.angle_beta   90.00
_cell.angle_gamma   90.00
#
_symmetry.space_group_name_H-M   'P 1'
#
loop_
_entity.id
_entity.type
_entity.pdbx_description
1 polymer ?
#
loop_
_entity_poly.entity_id
_entity_poly.type
_entity_poly.pdbx_seq_one_letter_code
_entity_poly.pdbx_strand_id
1 'polypeptide(L)' 'MLSDMGMMQVCGGKERTEEEWKKLIYAAGFSRYNIRQMNAIPSVIEVFP' A
#
# COMPACT_ATOMS: atom_id res chain seq x y z
N MET A 1 1.33 17.79 3.50
CA MET A 1 2.21 16.82 2.81
C MET A 1 1.89 15.44 3.36
N LEU A 2 1.20 14.59 2.61
CA LEU A 2 1.16 13.16 2.88
C LEU A 2 2.25 12.52 2.02
N SER A 3 3.50 12.81 2.37
CA SER A 3 4.67 12.11 1.84
C SER A 3 5.14 11.11 2.89
N ASP A 4 5.99 10.15 2.52
CA ASP A 4 6.57 9.17 3.46
C ASP A 4 7.19 9.86 4.70
N MET A 5 7.83 11.01 4.50
CA MET A 5 8.36 11.85 5.58
C MET A 5 7.27 12.43 6.49
N GLY A 6 6.13 12.86 5.92
CA GLY A 6 4.97 13.31 6.68
C GLY A 6 4.33 12.18 7.50
N MET A 7 4.23 10.98 6.92
CA MET A 7 3.72 9.79 7.62
C MET A 7 4.61 9.39 8.79
N MET A 8 5.93 9.44 8.60
CA MET A 8 6.91 9.17 9.64
C MET A 8 6.79 10.17 10.80
N GLN A 9 6.64 11.46 10.49
CA GLN A 9 6.61 12.52 11.50
C GLN A 9 5.30 12.57 12.28
N VAL A 10 4.16 12.38 11.61
CA VAL A 10 2.83 12.60 12.21
C VAL A 10 2.27 11.33 12.84
N CYS A 11 2.45 10.19 12.18
CA CYS A 11 1.80 8.94 12.56
C CYS A 11 2.80 7.83 12.98
N GLY A 12 4.11 8.07 12.83
CA GLY A 12 5.13 7.01 12.95
C GLY A 12 5.00 5.92 11.89
N GLY A 13 4.23 6.18 10.83
CA GLY A 13 3.96 5.26 9.74
C GLY A 13 4.96 5.42 8.59
N LYS A 14 4.91 4.48 7.66
CA LYS A 14 5.71 4.49 6.43
C LYS A 14 4.80 4.10 5.26
N GLU A 15 4.97 4.76 4.12
CA GLU A 15 4.39 4.31 2.86
C GLU A 15 5.07 3.01 2.42
N ARG A 16 4.31 2.12 1.78
CA ARG A 16 4.82 0.80 1.38
C ARG A 16 4.99 0.70 -0.12
N THR A 17 6.05 0.02 -0.55
CA THR A 17 6.23 -0.33 -1.96
C THR A 17 5.29 -1.45 -2.37
N GLU A 18 5.13 -1.67 -3.67
CA GLU A 18 4.33 -2.79 -4.18
C GLU A 18 4.85 -4.13 -3.68
N GLU A 19 6.17 -4.33 -3.59
CA GLU A 19 6.76 -5.58 -3.11
C GLU A 19 6.46 -5.85 -1.64
N GLU A 20 6.43 -4.80 -0.81
CA GLU A 20 6.03 -4.89 0.60
C GLU A 20 4.55 -5.26 0.73
N TRP A 21 3.67 -4.64 -0.07
CA TRP A 21 2.25 -4.99 -0.12
C TRP A 21 2.02 -6.42 -0.62
N LYS A 22 2.68 -6.82 -1.70
CA LYS A 22 2.61 -8.18 -2.27
C LYS A 22 2.90 -9.26 -1.23
N LYS A 23 3.95 -9.08 -0.42
CA LYS A 23 4.31 -10.02 0.66
C LYS A 23 3.18 -10.15 1.68
N LEU A 24 2.59 -9.04 2.12
CA LEU A 24 1.51 -9.04 3.10
C LEU A 24 0.23 -9.66 2.54
N ILE A 25 -0.11 -9.36 1.29
CA ILE A 25 -1.31 -9.89 0.62
C ILE A 25 -1.23 -11.41 0.51
N TYR A 26 -0.10 -11.96 0.05
CA TYR A 26 0.08 -13.41 -0.03
C TYR A 26 0.16 -14.07 1.34
N ALA A 27 0.82 -13.43 2.31
CA ALA A 27 0.85 -13.94 3.68
C ALA A 27 -0.54 -13.99 4.32
N ALA A 28 -1.46 -13.10 3.93
CA ALA A 28 -2.85 -13.09 4.36
C ALA A 28 -3.74 -14.14 3.64
N GLY A 29 -3.20 -14.88 2.67
CA GLY A 29 -3.90 -15.99 2.00
C GLY A 29 -4.66 -15.60 0.73
N PHE A 30 -4.52 -14.37 0.23
CA PHE A 30 -5.10 -13.96 -1.05
C PHE A 30 -4.28 -14.49 -2.22
N SER A 31 -4.93 -14.95 -3.29
CA SER A 31 -4.23 -15.48 -4.47
C SER A 31 -3.81 -14.40 -5.47
N ARG A 32 -4.50 -13.26 -5.50
CA ARG A 32 -4.26 -12.19 -6.48
C ARG A 32 -4.52 -10.80 -5.92
N TYR A 33 -3.86 -9.80 -6.51
CA TYR A 33 -4.13 -8.39 -6.26
C TYR A 33 -3.96 -7.54 -7.52
N ASN A 34 -4.54 -6.35 -7.51
CA ASN A 34 -4.36 -5.31 -8.51
C ASN A 34 -4.10 -3.97 -7.81
N ILE A 35 -3.12 -3.20 -8.28
CA ILE A 35 -2.82 -1.85 -7.77
C ILE A 35 -3.18 -0.85 -8.85
N ARG A 36 -4.14 0.03 -8.54
CA ARG A 36 -4.54 1.12 -9.42
C ARG A 36 -4.03 2.44 -8.88
N GLN A 37 -3.24 3.13 -9.70
CA GLN A 37 -2.88 4.52 -9.43
C GLN A 37 -4.10 5.41 -9.67
N MET A 38 -4.37 6.31 -8.75
CA MET A 38 -5.40 7.33 -8.91
C MET A 38 -4.77 8.65 -9.34
N ASN A 39 -5.57 9.58 -9.86
CA ASN A 39 -5.16 10.98 -10.03
C ASN A 39 -5.03 11.73 -8.68
N ALA A 40 -4.89 11.00 -7.59
CA ALA A 40 -4.72 11.46 -6.23
C ALA A 40 -3.54 10.70 -5.60
N ILE A 41 -2.98 11.25 -4.53
CA ILE A 41 -1.78 10.72 -3.85
C ILE A 41 -1.91 9.24 -3.45
N PRO A 42 -3.07 8.70 -2.97
CA PRO A 42 -3.17 7.28 -2.64
C PRO A 42 -3.44 6.40 -3.85
N SER A 43 -2.79 5.23 -3.88
CA SER A 43 -3.17 4.11 -4.77
C SER A 43 -4.24 3.24 -4.13
N VAL A 44 -5.06 2.57 -4.95
CA VAL A 44 -6.06 1.60 -4.49
C VAL A 44 -5.55 0.19 -4.75
N ILE A 45 -5.65 -0.68 -3.74
CA ILE A 45 -5.26 -2.09 -3.82
C ILE A 45 -6.53 -2.94 -3.76
N GLU A 46 -6.82 -3.67 -4.83
CA GLU A 46 -7.90 -4.65 -4.92
C GLU A 46 -7.30 -6.04 -4.62
N VAL A 47 -7.83 -6.78 -3.63
CA VAL A 47 -7.37 -8.13 -3.28
C VAL A 47 -8.46 -9.16 -3.53
N PHE A 48 -8.09 -10.35 -4.02
CA PHE A 48 -9.01 -11.41 -4.41
C PHE A 48 -8.64 -12.73 -3.74
N PRO A 49 -9.61 -13.52 -3.24
CA PRO A 49 -9.37 -14.87 -2.74
C PRO A 49 -8.62 -15.73 -3.75
#